data_AF-A0A1J1HMP4-F1
#
_entry.id   AF-A0A1J1HMP4-F1
#
_cell.length_a   1.000
_cell.length_b   1.000
_cell.length_c   1.000
_cell.angle_alpha   90.00
_cell.angle_beta   90.00
_cell.angle_gamma   90.00
#
_symmetry.space_group_name_H-M   'P 1'
#
loop_
_entity.id
_entity.type
_entity.pdbx_description
1 polymer ?
#
loop_
_entity_poly.entity_id
_entity_poly.type
_entity_poly.pdbx_seq_one_letter_code
_entity_poly.pdbx_strand_id
1 'polypeptide(L)'
;MAFINSHKNFAVKSELDVFSTKPSQHSIESGLFIECRPISVLDSDSPLEFFISASDDYIDLPHTQIKLKVKIGREDGADIDDSDSVAPCNNFLNSLFDHVSVELNGKTITPPSNYYKYRTYIENLINYSTEAQNNAPVFLQPRTRNIVITGNIIQCASFFQPAFLINDQWYKNAQRSFQEITKPKSLNPNAADKWLFEPLNGVAHKGIYSEIDISSYVKSLNEPLILSHLPFLYNG
;
A
#
# COMPACT_ATOMS: atom_id res chain seq x y z
N MET A 1 40.22 3.81 11.91
CA MET A 1 40.65 4.28 10.57
C MET A 1 40.06 3.32 9.56
N ALA A 2 39.22 3.79 8.63
CA ALA A 2 38.67 2.95 7.56
C ALA A 2 39.45 3.25 6.26
N PHE A 3 39.98 2.20 5.64
CA PHE A 3 40.70 2.31 4.37
C PHE A 3 39.69 2.51 3.23
N ILE A 4 39.71 3.69 2.62
CA ILE A 4 38.92 3.99 1.43
C ILE A 4 39.80 3.69 0.21
N ASN A 5 39.39 2.70 -0.58
CA ASN A 5 40.04 2.37 -1.85
C ASN A 5 39.71 3.45 -2.90
N SER A 6 40.73 4.04 -3.51
CA SER A 6 40.66 5.21 -4.40
C SER A 6 39.94 4.99 -5.74
N HIS A 7 39.40 3.78 -5.99
CA HIS A 7 38.75 3.40 -7.25
C HIS A 7 37.27 3.00 -7.13
N LYS A 8 36.58 3.30 -6.03
CA LYS A 8 35.14 3.01 -5.92
C LYS A 8 34.30 4.27 -5.97
N ASN A 9 33.38 4.31 -6.94
CA ASN A 9 32.31 5.31 -7.02
C ASN A 9 31.47 5.27 -5.74
N PHE A 10 31.01 6.45 -5.31
CA PHE A 10 30.07 6.59 -4.20
C PHE A 10 28.79 5.80 -4.53
N ALA A 11 28.53 4.74 -3.78
CA ALA A 11 27.33 3.94 -3.94
C ALA A 11 26.25 4.46 -2.99
N VAL A 12 25.12 4.90 -3.55
CA VAL A 12 23.88 5.10 -2.81
C VAL A 12 23.26 3.72 -2.59
N LYS A 13 22.61 3.51 -1.43
CA LYS A 13 21.87 2.26 -1.15
C LYS A 13 20.88 1.97 -2.29
N SER A 14 20.79 0.72 -2.75
CA SER A 14 19.93 0.33 -3.87
C SER A 14 18.46 0.67 -3.64
N GLU A 15 18.04 0.75 -2.38
CA GLU A 15 16.70 1.12 -1.95
C GLU A 15 16.39 2.62 -2.12
N LEU A 16 17.43 3.45 -2.25
CA LEU A 16 17.35 4.90 -2.45
C LEU A 16 17.56 5.32 -3.92
N ASP A 17 17.86 4.37 -4.82
CA ASP A 17 17.93 4.63 -6.26
C ASP A 17 16.53 4.53 -6.89
N VAL A 18 15.83 5.66 -6.89
CA VAL A 18 14.45 5.79 -7.39
C VAL A 18 14.39 5.95 -8.92
N PHE A 19 15.53 6.19 -9.57
CA PHE A 19 15.60 6.53 -10.99
C PHE A 19 16.06 5.37 -11.87
N SER A 20 16.70 4.35 -11.27
CA SER A 20 16.99 3.10 -11.97
C SER A 20 15.72 2.29 -12.21
N THR A 21 15.64 1.65 -13.38
CA THR A 21 14.64 0.60 -13.61
C THR A 21 14.95 -0.55 -12.68
N LYS A 22 14.05 -0.81 -11.73
CA LYS A 22 14.20 -1.94 -10.80
C LYS A 22 14.26 -3.25 -11.59
N PRO A 23 15.19 -4.15 -11.26
CA PRO A 23 15.25 -5.46 -11.89
C PRO A 23 13.93 -6.21 -11.63
N SER A 24 13.36 -6.82 -12.68
CA SER A 24 12.20 -7.70 -12.58
C SER A 24 12.66 -9.13 -12.31
N GLN A 25 12.10 -9.75 -11.26
CA GLN A 25 12.36 -11.16 -10.95
C GLN A 25 11.56 -12.05 -11.90
N HIS A 26 12.25 -12.75 -12.80
CA HIS A 26 11.65 -13.68 -13.76
C HIS A 26 11.73 -15.16 -13.33
N SER A 27 12.39 -15.45 -12.20
CA SER A 27 12.65 -16.83 -11.76
C SER A 27 11.43 -17.53 -11.15
N ILE A 28 10.39 -16.78 -10.76
CA ILE A 28 9.14 -17.33 -10.23
C ILE A 28 8.07 -17.16 -11.30
N GLU A 29 7.62 -18.26 -11.88
CA GLU A 29 6.62 -18.26 -12.95
C GLU A 29 5.19 -18.21 -12.41
N SER A 30 4.92 -18.90 -11.30
CA SER A 30 3.62 -18.96 -10.65
C SER A 30 3.73 -19.35 -9.18
N GLY A 31 2.67 -19.13 -8.42
CA GLY A 31 2.54 -19.57 -7.03
C GLY A 31 1.10 -20.03 -6.75
N LEU A 32 0.92 -20.87 -5.75
CA LEU A 32 -0.38 -21.39 -5.33
C LEU A 32 -0.46 -21.48 -3.80
N PHE A 33 -1.68 -21.50 -3.28
CA PHE A 33 -1.95 -21.71 -1.85
C PHE A 33 -2.34 -23.17 -1.60
N ILE A 34 -1.62 -23.83 -0.68
CA ILE A 34 -1.94 -25.18 -0.22
C ILE A 34 -2.54 -25.11 1.18
N GLU A 35 -3.74 -25.64 1.36
CA GLU A 35 -4.35 -25.75 2.69
C GLU A 35 -3.79 -26.96 3.44
N CYS A 36 -3.09 -26.71 4.54
CA CYS A 36 -2.59 -27.75 5.45
C CYS A 36 -3.49 -27.83 6.69
N ARG A 37 -3.96 -29.03 7.03
CA ARG A 37 -4.75 -29.27 8.24
C ARG A 37 -3.84 -29.60 9.42
N PRO A 38 -4.27 -29.29 10.66
CA PRO A 38 -3.50 -29.67 11.84
C PRO A 38 -3.49 -31.20 11.98
N ILE A 39 -2.37 -31.71 12.50
CA ILE A 39 -2.22 -33.13 12.85
C ILE A 39 -2.65 -33.41 14.29
N SER A 40 -2.62 -32.38 15.15
CA SER A 40 -3.08 -32.50 16.54
C SER A 40 -4.59 -32.42 16.65
N VAL A 41 -5.12 -33.03 17.72
CA VAL A 41 -6.53 -32.88 18.11
C VAL A 41 -6.71 -31.47 18.68
N LEU A 42 -7.82 -30.83 18.32
CA LEU A 42 -8.20 -29.54 18.90
C LEU A 42 -8.63 -29.73 20.35
N ASP A 43 -7.73 -29.43 21.27
CA ASP A 43 -7.98 -29.41 22.71
C ASP A 43 -7.43 -28.12 23.33
N SER A 44 -7.99 -27.72 24.46
CA SER A 44 -7.66 -26.47 25.16
C SER A 44 -6.22 -26.42 25.69
N ASP A 45 -5.67 -27.58 26.07
CA ASP A 45 -4.33 -27.69 26.68
C ASP A 45 -3.26 -28.24 25.71
N SER A 46 -3.64 -28.57 24.46
CA SER A 46 -2.72 -29.14 23.47
C SER A 46 -2.29 -28.10 22.44
N PRO A 47 -1.02 -28.10 22.00
CA PRO A 47 -0.59 -27.25 20.91
C PRO A 47 -1.31 -27.63 19.60
N LEU A 48 -1.54 -26.62 18.77
CA LEU A 48 -1.98 -26.80 17.39
C LEU A 48 -0.75 -27.07 16.51
N GLU A 49 -0.62 -28.30 16.02
CA GLU A 49 0.56 -28.74 15.26
C GLU A 49 0.23 -28.91 13.78
N PHE A 50 1.09 -28.34 12.94
CA PHE A 50 1.02 -28.49 11.49
C PHE A 50 2.30 -29.13 10.99
N PHE A 51 2.15 -30.22 10.24
CA PHE A 51 3.28 -30.86 9.56
C PHE A 51 3.23 -30.52 8.07
N ILE A 52 4.18 -29.69 7.64
CA ILE A 52 4.34 -29.34 6.22
C ILE A 52 5.36 -30.30 5.62
N SER A 53 4.89 -31.15 4.71
CA SER A 53 5.77 -32.11 4.04
C SER A 53 6.72 -31.41 3.07
N ALA A 54 7.91 -31.98 2.87
CA ALA A 54 8.83 -31.51 1.85
C ALA A 54 8.18 -31.60 0.45
N SER A 55 8.39 -30.58 -0.36
CA SER A 55 7.96 -30.49 -1.75
C SER A 55 9.16 -30.09 -2.62
N ASP A 56 9.05 -30.34 -3.92
CA ASP A 56 9.98 -29.79 -4.92
C ASP A 56 9.80 -28.27 -5.10
N ASP A 57 8.66 -27.73 -4.62
CA ASP A 57 8.33 -26.31 -4.63
C ASP A 57 8.92 -25.54 -3.43
N TYR A 58 9.29 -24.29 -3.66
CA TYR A 58 9.70 -23.38 -2.60
C TYR A 58 8.48 -22.87 -1.80
N ILE A 59 8.62 -22.83 -0.47
CA ILE A 59 7.60 -22.29 0.44
C ILE A 59 7.90 -20.81 0.71
N ASP A 60 6.94 -19.95 0.38
CA ASP A 60 6.97 -18.54 0.76
C ASP A 60 6.47 -18.35 2.21
N LEU A 61 7.41 -18.37 3.15
CA LEU A 61 7.12 -18.21 4.58
C LEU A 61 6.42 -16.87 4.92
N PRO A 62 6.85 -15.70 4.39
CA PRO A 62 6.13 -14.43 4.58
C PRO A 62 4.65 -14.46 4.20
N HIS A 63 4.27 -15.24 3.18
CA HIS A 63 2.88 -15.38 2.73
C HIS A 63 2.15 -16.61 3.29
N THR A 64 2.73 -17.28 4.29
CA THR A 64 2.07 -18.36 5.01
C THR A 64 1.11 -17.79 6.06
N GLN A 65 -0.15 -18.24 6.05
CA GLN A 65 -1.20 -17.71 6.92
C GLN A 65 -1.91 -18.83 7.67
N ILE A 66 -2.24 -18.58 8.94
CA ILE A 66 -3.08 -19.47 9.74
C ILE A 66 -4.54 -19.07 9.52
N LYS A 67 -5.35 -20.03 9.07
CA LYS A 67 -6.79 -19.87 8.90
C LYS A 67 -7.52 -20.55 10.05
N LEU A 68 -8.25 -19.77 10.84
CA LEU A 68 -9.06 -20.28 11.96
C LEU A 68 -10.54 -20.10 11.67
N LYS A 69 -11.34 -21.10 12.07
CA LYS A 69 -12.80 -21.00 12.14
C LYS A 69 -13.20 -21.11 13.60
N VAL A 70 -13.64 -19.99 14.18
CA VAL A 70 -13.98 -19.90 15.60
C VAL A 70 -15.49 -19.69 15.79
N LYS A 71 -16.02 -20.18 16.91
CA LYS A 71 -17.36 -19.88 17.41
C LYS A 71 -17.19 -19.21 18.77
N ILE A 72 -17.81 -18.06 18.96
CA ILE A 72 -17.87 -17.41 20.27
C ILE A 72 -19.13 -17.95 20.96
N GLY A 73 -18.97 -18.50 22.15
CA GLY A 73 -20.05 -19.02 22.99
C GLY A 73 -19.93 -18.47 24.41
N ARG A 74 -20.96 -18.69 25.21
CA ARG A 74 -20.93 -18.42 26.65
C ARG A 74 -20.05 -19.45 27.38
N GLU A 75 -19.67 -19.15 28.63
CA GLU A 75 -18.83 -20.04 29.45
C GLU A 75 -19.45 -21.43 29.67
N ASP A 76 -20.78 -21.50 29.69
CA ASP A 76 -21.56 -22.74 29.79
C ASP A 76 -21.68 -23.51 28.46
N GLY A 77 -21.06 -23.01 27.38
CA GLY A 77 -21.12 -23.59 26.05
C GLY A 77 -22.37 -23.26 25.24
N ALA A 78 -23.28 -22.45 25.78
CA ALA A 78 -24.47 -22.00 25.07
C ALA A 78 -24.15 -20.99 23.96
N ASP A 79 -25.08 -20.87 23.01
CA ASP A 79 -25.03 -19.85 21.97
C ASP A 79 -25.25 -18.46 22.55
N ILE A 80 -24.61 -17.49 21.91
CA ILE A 80 -24.77 -16.07 22.21
C ILE A 80 -26.11 -15.60 21.62
N ASP A 81 -26.84 -14.77 22.36
CA ASP A 81 -28.09 -14.16 21.91
C ASP A 81 -27.95 -12.65 21.64
N ASP A 82 -28.99 -12.03 21.07
CA ASP A 82 -29.00 -10.60 20.73
C ASP A 82 -28.88 -9.66 21.96
N SER A 83 -29.04 -10.20 23.17
CA SER A 83 -28.87 -9.43 24.41
C SER A 83 -27.43 -9.44 24.93
N ASP A 84 -26.59 -10.36 24.44
CA ASP A 84 -25.20 -10.48 24.85
C ASP A 84 -24.32 -9.44 24.14
N SER A 85 -23.70 -8.57 24.92
CA SER A 85 -22.70 -7.63 24.41
C SER A 85 -21.32 -8.29 24.38
N VAL A 86 -21.01 -8.95 23.26
CA VAL A 86 -19.69 -9.57 23.02
C VAL A 86 -18.90 -8.85 21.92
N ALA A 87 -17.59 -8.75 22.11
CA ALA A 87 -16.67 -8.28 21.09
C ALA A 87 -15.34 -9.01 21.23
N PRO A 88 -14.64 -9.30 20.13
CA PRO A 88 -13.28 -9.81 20.20
C PRO A 88 -12.34 -8.76 20.81
N CYS A 89 -11.30 -9.21 21.51
CA CYS A 89 -10.24 -8.31 21.97
C CYS A 89 -9.45 -7.74 20.77
N ASN A 90 -8.80 -6.60 20.97
CA ASN A 90 -7.86 -6.09 19.97
C ASN A 90 -6.75 -7.13 19.74
N ASN A 91 -6.32 -7.30 18.49
CA ASN A 91 -5.37 -8.34 18.09
C ASN A 91 -5.85 -9.77 18.42
N PHE A 92 -7.15 -10.03 18.24
CA PHE A 92 -7.85 -11.27 18.62
C PHE A 92 -7.10 -12.55 18.24
N LEU A 93 -6.75 -12.72 16.96
CA LEU A 93 -6.14 -13.96 16.46
C LEU A 93 -4.81 -14.25 17.15
N ASN A 94 -3.93 -13.26 17.27
CA ASN A 94 -2.63 -13.42 17.92
C ASN A 94 -2.77 -13.59 19.44
N SER A 95 -3.87 -13.11 20.03
CA SER A 95 -4.15 -13.27 21.46
C SER A 95 -4.62 -14.67 21.83
N LEU A 96 -5.02 -15.50 20.85
CA LEU A 96 -5.41 -16.89 21.07
C LEU A 96 -4.22 -17.81 21.41
N PHE A 97 -2.99 -17.40 21.06
CA PHE A 97 -1.80 -18.24 21.20
C PHE A 97 -0.81 -17.63 22.19
N ASP A 98 -0.40 -18.43 23.19
CA ASP A 98 0.63 -18.01 24.15
C ASP A 98 2.06 -18.15 23.58
N HIS A 99 2.26 -19.20 22.78
CA HIS A 99 3.52 -19.54 22.13
C HIS A 99 3.29 -20.00 20.69
N VAL A 100 4.16 -19.57 19.78
CA VAL A 100 4.21 -20.04 18.39
C VAL A 100 5.65 -20.39 18.07
N SER A 101 5.92 -21.65 17.75
CA SER A 101 7.24 -22.14 17.36
C SER A 101 7.23 -22.65 15.92
N VAL A 102 8.35 -22.45 15.23
CA VAL A 102 8.62 -22.98 13.90
C VAL A 102 9.85 -23.85 13.99
N GLU A 103 9.75 -25.05 13.45
CA GLU A 103 10.81 -26.04 13.38
C GLU A 103 11.13 -26.34 11.93
N LEU A 104 12.41 -26.31 11.58
CA LEU A 104 12.91 -26.69 10.26
C LEU A 104 13.86 -27.88 10.44
N ASN A 105 13.54 -29.02 9.81
CA ASN A 105 14.35 -30.24 9.84
C ASN A 105 14.78 -30.68 11.27
N GLY A 106 13.85 -30.75 12.23
CA GLY A 106 14.20 -31.17 13.59
C GLY A 106 14.78 -30.06 14.46
N LYS A 107 14.96 -28.84 13.93
CA LYS A 107 15.59 -27.72 14.63
C LYS A 107 14.64 -26.54 14.76
N THR A 108 14.29 -26.20 16.00
CA THR A 108 13.51 -25.00 16.30
C THR A 108 14.31 -23.76 15.92
N ILE A 109 13.75 -22.93 15.04
CA ILE A 109 14.33 -21.65 14.63
C ILE A 109 13.74 -20.47 15.41
N THR A 110 12.58 -20.67 16.04
CA THR A 110 11.96 -19.67 16.90
C THR A 110 12.58 -19.68 18.29
N PRO A 111 12.94 -18.52 18.85
CA PRO A 111 13.38 -18.44 20.24
C PRO A 111 12.28 -18.92 21.21
N PRO A 112 12.62 -19.67 22.27
CA PRO A 112 11.65 -20.04 23.29
C PRO A 112 11.13 -18.79 24.01
N SER A 113 9.86 -18.46 23.85
CA SER A 113 9.23 -17.30 24.47
C SER A 113 7.73 -17.48 24.61
N ASN A 114 7.21 -17.30 25.82
CA ASN A 114 5.78 -17.42 26.14
C ASN A 114 5.08 -16.06 26.09
N TYR A 115 5.70 -15.08 25.42
CA TYR A 115 5.19 -13.71 25.33
C TYR A 115 4.70 -13.37 23.93
N TYR A 116 4.29 -14.36 23.13
CA TYR A 116 3.91 -14.16 21.73
C TYR A 116 2.79 -13.11 21.59
N LYS A 117 1.71 -13.26 22.37
CA LYS A 117 0.57 -12.32 22.37
C LYS A 117 0.98 -10.87 22.69
N TYR A 118 1.90 -10.67 23.63
CA TYR A 118 2.38 -9.33 23.99
C TYR A 118 3.33 -8.75 22.95
N ARG A 119 4.25 -9.58 22.45
CA ARG A 119 5.20 -9.18 21.42
C ARG A 119 4.47 -8.75 20.15
N THR A 120 3.55 -9.56 19.65
CA THR A 120 2.79 -9.24 18.44
C THR A 120 1.92 -8.00 18.62
N TYR A 121 1.33 -7.81 19.81
CA TYR A 121 0.58 -6.60 20.10
C TYR A 121 1.45 -5.34 20.04
N ILE A 122 2.63 -5.36 20.67
CA ILE A 122 3.57 -4.24 20.66
C ILE A 122 4.14 -4.01 19.26
N GLU A 123 4.52 -5.07 18.54
CA GLU A 123 4.99 -4.99 17.16
C GLU A 123 3.92 -4.38 16.26
N ASN A 124 2.65 -4.77 16.42
CA ASN A 124 1.56 -4.19 15.65
C ASN A 124 1.35 -2.71 15.97
N LEU A 125 1.44 -2.32 17.24
CA LEU A 125 1.32 -0.92 17.64
C LEU A 125 2.45 -0.02 17.11
N ILE A 126 3.67 -0.56 17.01
CA ILE A 126 4.85 0.22 16.58
C ILE A 126 5.01 0.22 15.07
N ASN A 127 4.76 -0.91 14.40
CA ASN A 127 5.07 -1.08 12.98
C ASN A 127 3.96 -0.60 12.05
N TYR A 128 2.72 -0.51 12.53
CA TYR A 128 1.61 0.02 11.74
C TYR A 128 1.31 1.46 12.15
N SER A 129 1.08 2.34 11.17
CA SER A 129 0.69 3.71 11.45
C SER A 129 -0.71 3.74 12.11
N THR A 130 -0.99 4.79 12.88
CA THR A 130 -2.29 5.00 13.54
C THR A 130 -3.47 4.90 12.57
N GLU A 131 -3.26 5.27 11.32
CA GLU A 131 -4.25 5.23 10.25
C GLU A 131 -4.52 3.79 9.77
N ALA A 132 -3.46 2.96 9.67
CA ALA A 132 -3.58 1.54 9.39
C ALA A 132 -4.23 0.77 10.55
N GLN A 133 -3.96 1.17 11.79
CA GLN A 133 -4.62 0.61 12.99
C GLN A 133 -6.11 0.98 13.06
N ASN A 134 -6.49 2.14 12.56
CA ASN A 134 -7.87 2.63 12.58
C ASN A 134 -8.71 2.22 11.36
N ASN A 135 -8.22 1.32 10.49
CA ASN A 135 -8.87 0.95 9.22
C ASN A 135 -9.31 2.16 8.38
N ALA A 136 -8.65 3.31 8.54
CA ALA A 136 -9.01 4.53 7.85
C ALA A 136 -8.36 4.50 6.46
N PRO A 137 -9.13 4.63 5.36
CA PRO A 137 -8.55 4.71 4.04
C PRO A 137 -7.68 5.97 3.93
N VAL A 138 -6.38 5.78 3.68
CA VAL A 138 -5.43 6.86 3.44
C VAL A 138 -5.13 6.99 1.95
N PHE A 139 -4.81 8.21 1.52
CA PHE A 139 -4.47 8.49 0.13
C PHE A 139 -2.95 8.67 -0.03
N LEU A 140 -2.36 8.04 -1.04
CA LEU A 140 -0.98 8.26 -1.42
C LEU A 140 -0.91 9.36 -2.49
N GLN A 141 -0.19 10.45 -2.21
CA GLN A 141 -0.03 11.53 -3.18
C GLN A 141 0.86 11.08 -4.37
N PRO A 142 0.41 11.21 -5.63
CA PRO A 142 1.07 10.59 -6.78
C PRO A 142 2.49 11.11 -7.08
N ARG A 143 2.82 12.35 -6.70
CA ARG A 143 4.17 12.94 -6.94
C ARG A 143 5.10 12.85 -5.74
N THR A 144 4.61 13.17 -4.55
CA THR A 144 5.42 13.24 -3.33
C THR A 144 5.51 11.90 -2.60
N ARG A 145 4.60 10.97 -2.90
CA ARG A 145 4.41 9.70 -2.16
C ARG A 145 4.18 9.93 -0.66
N ASN A 146 3.73 11.13 -0.28
CA ASN A 146 3.28 11.40 1.08
C ASN A 146 1.91 10.77 1.29
N ILE A 147 1.74 10.17 2.46
CA ILE A 147 0.47 9.64 2.93
C ILE A 147 -0.33 10.81 3.49
N VAL A 148 -1.54 11.02 2.99
CA VAL A 148 -2.46 12.08 3.45
C VAL A 148 -3.81 11.50 3.84
N ILE A 149 -4.36 12.04 4.93
CA ILE A 149 -5.61 11.59 5.54
C ILE A 149 -6.83 12.26 4.88
N THR A 150 -6.62 13.38 4.19
CA THR A 150 -7.66 14.14 3.50
C THR A 150 -7.40 14.17 2.00
N GLY A 151 -8.34 13.62 1.23
CA GLY A 151 -8.37 13.73 -0.23
C GLY A 151 -9.42 14.72 -0.69
N ASN A 152 -9.16 15.41 -1.81
CA ASN A 152 -10.21 16.18 -2.48
C ASN A 152 -11.11 15.21 -3.25
N ILE A 153 -12.43 15.28 -3.01
CA ILE A 153 -13.40 14.49 -3.75
C ILE A 153 -13.39 14.96 -5.21
N ILE A 154 -12.96 14.08 -6.11
CA ILE A 154 -13.11 14.26 -7.55
C ILE A 154 -14.25 13.33 -7.98
N GLN A 155 -15.30 13.87 -8.60
CA GLN A 155 -16.33 13.02 -9.17
C GLN A 155 -15.71 12.09 -10.24
N CYS A 156 -15.74 10.78 -9.98
CA CYS A 156 -15.19 9.77 -10.88
C CYS A 156 -15.82 9.73 -12.28
N ALA A 157 -16.93 10.46 -12.51
CA ALA A 157 -17.72 10.37 -13.72
C ALA A 157 -17.12 11.08 -14.95
N SER A 158 -16.26 12.08 -14.78
CA SER A 158 -15.89 12.98 -15.88
C SER A 158 -14.47 12.82 -16.42
N PHE A 159 -13.55 12.15 -15.71
CA PHE A 159 -12.13 12.20 -16.09
C PHE A 159 -11.58 10.92 -16.75
N PHE A 160 -12.14 9.73 -16.49
CA PHE A 160 -11.57 8.46 -16.97
C PHE A 160 -12.65 7.47 -17.45
N GLN A 161 -13.51 7.85 -18.38
CA GLN A 161 -14.35 6.87 -19.07
C GLN A 161 -13.61 6.40 -20.33
N PRO A 162 -12.98 5.20 -20.32
CA PRO A 162 -12.27 4.70 -21.49
C PRO A 162 -13.25 4.48 -22.64
N ALA A 163 -12.82 4.85 -23.84
CA ALA A 163 -13.46 4.46 -25.07
C ALA A 163 -12.73 3.26 -25.67
N PHE A 164 -13.48 2.30 -26.18
CA PHE A 164 -12.96 1.04 -26.74
C PHE A 164 -13.12 1.06 -28.26
N LEU A 165 -12.08 0.64 -28.98
CA LEU A 165 -12.15 0.39 -30.42
C LEU A 165 -12.50 -1.08 -30.63
N ILE A 166 -13.65 -1.37 -31.23
CA ILE A 166 -14.11 -2.74 -31.53
C ILE A 166 -14.62 -2.73 -32.98
N ASN A 167 -14.06 -3.58 -33.85
CA ASN A 167 -14.46 -3.71 -35.25
C ASN A 167 -14.57 -2.35 -35.99
N ASP A 168 -13.53 -1.50 -35.87
CA ASP A 168 -13.44 -0.16 -36.46
C ASP A 168 -14.45 0.90 -35.95
N GLN A 169 -15.28 0.56 -34.97
CA GLN A 169 -16.21 1.48 -34.31
C GLN A 169 -15.79 1.76 -32.87
N TRP A 170 -16.01 2.98 -32.40
CA TRP A 170 -15.66 3.39 -31.04
C TRP A 170 -16.87 3.25 -30.12
N TYR A 171 -16.65 2.68 -28.93
CA TYR A 171 -17.70 2.45 -27.94
C TYR A 171 -17.34 3.05 -26.60
N LYS A 172 -18.34 3.58 -25.89
CA LYS A 172 -18.21 4.06 -24.51
C LYS A 172 -19.17 3.31 -23.60
N ASN A 173 -18.73 3.00 -22.38
CA ASN A 173 -19.60 2.38 -21.39
C ASN A 173 -20.49 3.47 -20.74
N ALA A 174 -21.79 3.39 -21.01
CA ALA A 174 -22.81 4.19 -20.34
C ALA A 174 -23.78 3.23 -19.64
N GLN A 175 -23.78 3.26 -18.30
CA GLN A 175 -24.80 2.62 -17.44
C GLN A 175 -25.19 1.21 -17.92
N ARG A 176 -24.21 0.29 -17.96
CA ARG A 176 -24.36 -1.14 -18.30
C ARG A 176 -24.58 -1.47 -19.80
N SER A 177 -24.43 -0.49 -20.69
CA SER A 177 -24.45 -0.72 -22.14
C SER A 177 -23.28 -0.04 -22.85
N PHE A 178 -22.84 -0.65 -23.97
CA PHE A 178 -21.88 -0.02 -24.87
C PHE A 178 -22.65 0.84 -25.88
N GLN A 179 -22.40 2.14 -25.87
CA GLN A 179 -22.93 3.07 -26.85
C GLN A 179 -21.84 3.41 -27.85
N GLU A 180 -22.17 3.34 -29.14
CA GLU A 180 -21.27 3.78 -30.21
C GLU A 180 -21.05 5.30 -30.11
N ILE A 181 -19.80 5.73 -30.22
CA ILE A 181 -19.40 7.13 -30.19
C ILE A 181 -18.56 7.45 -31.44
N THR A 182 -18.45 8.74 -31.74
CA THR A 182 -17.50 9.21 -32.75
C THR A 182 -16.07 9.03 -32.25
N LYS A 183 -15.13 8.85 -33.19
CA LYS A 183 -13.70 8.70 -32.91
C LYS A 183 -13.21 9.82 -31.97
N PRO A 184 -12.57 9.49 -30.84
CA PRO A 184 -12.03 10.48 -29.91
C PRO A 184 -11.02 11.40 -30.60
N LYS A 185 -11.00 12.67 -30.19
CA LYS A 185 -10.01 13.63 -30.66
C LYS A 185 -8.63 13.22 -30.14
N SER A 186 -7.71 12.92 -31.04
CA SER A 186 -6.29 12.74 -30.67
C SER A 186 -5.75 14.07 -30.18
N LEU A 187 -5.30 14.12 -28.93
CA LEU A 187 -4.55 15.26 -28.42
C LEU A 187 -3.14 15.16 -28.99
N ASN A 188 -2.68 16.20 -29.69
CA ASN A 188 -1.29 16.28 -30.09
C ASN A 188 -0.44 16.42 -28.81
N PRO A 189 0.46 15.49 -28.49
CA PRO A 189 1.30 15.57 -27.29
C PRO A 189 2.21 16.80 -27.29
N ASN A 190 2.37 17.47 -28.43
CA ASN A 190 3.17 18.68 -28.59
C ASN A 190 2.35 19.98 -28.53
N ALA A 191 1.08 19.95 -28.09
CA ALA A 191 0.25 21.15 -27.98
C ALA A 191 0.50 21.91 -26.66
N ALA A 192 1.65 22.58 -26.57
CA ALA A 192 1.92 23.87 -25.92
C ALA A 192 3.43 24.14 -26.01
N ASP A 193 3.84 24.94 -26.99
CA ASP A 193 5.22 25.39 -27.10
C ASP A 193 5.56 26.28 -25.90
N LYS A 194 6.45 25.75 -25.05
CA LYS A 194 7.16 26.39 -23.92
C LYS A 194 6.33 26.66 -22.67
N TRP A 195 6.35 25.67 -21.77
CA TRP A 195 6.22 25.92 -20.33
C TRP A 195 7.47 26.63 -19.84
N LEU A 196 7.32 27.83 -19.28
CA LEU A 196 8.42 28.58 -18.67
C LEU A 196 8.28 28.53 -17.15
N PHE A 197 9.28 27.96 -16.49
CA PHE A 197 9.39 27.97 -15.04
C PHE A 197 10.06 29.28 -14.62
N GLU A 198 9.34 30.13 -13.90
CA GLU A 198 9.91 31.32 -13.26
C GLU A 198 10.30 30.97 -11.82
N PRO A 199 11.60 30.89 -11.49
CA PRO A 199 12.03 30.67 -10.11
C PRO A 199 11.68 31.89 -9.24
N LEU A 200 11.16 31.63 -8.04
CA LEU A 200 10.92 32.69 -7.05
C LEU A 200 12.27 33.26 -6.57
N ASN A 201 12.60 34.48 -6.98
CA ASN A 201 13.82 35.15 -6.54
C ASN A 201 13.75 35.52 -5.05
N GLY A 202 14.71 35.05 -4.25
CA GLY A 202 14.89 35.47 -2.85
C GLY A 202 14.41 34.48 -1.79
N VAL A 203 13.71 33.41 -2.18
CA VAL A 203 13.33 32.35 -1.25
C VAL A 203 14.56 31.46 -1.00
N ALA A 204 14.96 31.31 0.27
CA ALA A 204 16.21 30.69 0.78
C ALA A 204 17.41 31.62 1.07
N HIS A 205 17.37 32.92 0.76
CA HIS A 205 18.56 33.78 0.93
C HIS A 205 18.53 34.73 2.13
N LYS A 206 17.36 35.08 2.67
CA LYS A 206 17.23 36.14 3.70
C LYS A 206 16.76 35.69 5.08
N GLY A 207 16.49 34.39 5.29
CA GLY A 207 16.18 33.80 6.61
C GLY A 207 14.89 34.28 7.29
N ILE A 208 14.30 35.38 6.83
CA ILE A 208 13.06 35.97 7.32
C ILE A 208 12.12 36.09 6.12
N TYR A 209 10.94 35.49 6.22
CA TYR A 209 9.92 35.48 5.17
C TYR A 209 8.66 36.16 5.68
N SER A 210 8.05 36.99 4.84
CA SER A 210 6.71 37.50 5.11
C SER A 210 5.66 36.41 4.86
N GLU A 211 4.46 36.61 5.39
CA GLU A 211 3.32 35.72 5.14
C GLU A 211 3.00 35.58 3.64
N ILE A 212 3.24 36.65 2.87
CA ILE A 212 3.07 36.67 1.41
C ILE A 212 4.15 35.81 0.73
N ASP A 213 5.38 35.83 1.23
CA ASP A 213 6.47 35.01 0.68
C ASP A 213 6.22 33.51 0.94
N ILE A 214 5.74 33.17 2.14
CA ILE A 214 5.42 31.78 2.52
C ILE A 214 4.24 31.26 1.70
N SER A 215 3.17 32.05 1.56
CA SER A 215 2.00 31.64 0.77
C SER A 215 2.34 31.49 -0.73
N SER A 216 3.16 32.39 -1.27
CA SER A 216 3.66 32.29 -2.65
C SER A 216 4.55 31.07 -2.86
N TYR A 217 5.40 30.74 -1.88
CA TYR A 217 6.22 29.54 -1.89
C TYR A 217 5.37 28.26 -1.84
N VAL A 218 4.41 28.18 -0.92
CA VAL A 218 3.45 27.06 -0.83
C VAL A 218 2.68 26.90 -2.13
N LYS A 219 2.25 28.02 -2.74
CA LYS A 219 1.58 27.99 -4.05
C LYS A 219 2.50 27.45 -5.15
N SER A 220 3.76 27.86 -5.19
CA SER A 220 4.73 27.35 -6.19
C SER A 220 5.05 25.86 -6.05
N LEU A 221 5.04 25.32 -4.82
CA LEU A 221 5.21 23.89 -4.56
C LEU A 221 3.99 23.06 -5.00
N ASN A 222 2.80 23.62 -4.87
CA ASN A 222 1.54 22.92 -5.14
C ASN A 222 1.03 23.12 -6.58
N GLU A 223 1.37 24.24 -7.23
CA GLU A 223 0.93 24.62 -8.57
C GLU A 223 2.14 25.03 -9.45
N PRO A 224 2.93 24.08 -9.97
CA PRO A 224 4.20 24.41 -10.63
C PRO A 224 4.05 25.04 -12.04
N LEU A 225 2.83 25.30 -12.53
CA LEU A 225 2.60 25.67 -13.93
C LEU A 225 1.51 26.74 -14.04
N ILE A 226 1.92 27.97 -14.37
CA ILE A 226 1.02 29.04 -14.77
C ILE A 226 1.01 29.06 -16.30
N LEU A 227 -0.17 29.02 -16.91
CA LEU A 227 -0.36 29.30 -18.33
C LEU A 227 -0.10 30.80 -18.51
N SER A 228 1.00 31.20 -19.14
CA SER A 228 1.23 32.60 -19.46
C SER A 228 0.11 33.06 -20.41
N HIS A 229 -0.76 33.94 -19.94
CA HIS A 229 -1.77 34.58 -20.79
C HIS A 229 -1.08 35.24 -21.99
N LEU A 230 -1.41 34.80 -23.19
CA LEU A 230 -1.44 35.68 -24.36
C LEU A 230 -2.90 36.01 -24.70
N PRO A 231 -3.19 37.25 -25.09
CA PRO A 231 -4.54 37.78 -25.17
C PRO A 231 -5.21 37.27 -26.43
N PHE A 232 -6.27 36.46 -26.29
CA PHE A 232 -7.25 36.33 -27.36
C PHE A 232 -8.47 37.17 -26.98
N LEU A 233 -8.39 38.43 -27.39
CA LEU A 233 -9.55 39.25 -27.72
C LEU A 233 -10.41 38.51 -28.77
N TYR A 234 -11.71 38.44 -28.52
CA TYR A 234 -12.84 38.66 -29.44
C TYR A 234 -14.11 38.40 -28.59
N ASN A 235 -14.79 39.41 -28.07
CA ASN A 235 -15.84 40.23 -28.72
C ASN A 235 -16.79 39.40 -29.59
N GLY A 236 -18.04 39.27 -29.14
CA GLY A 236 -19.15 38.60 -29.82
C GLY A 236 -20.06 37.90 -28.83
#